data_AF-A0A428J3Q1-F1
#
_entry.id   AF-A0A428J3Q1-F1
#
_cell.length_a   1.000
_cell.length_b   1.000
_cell.length_c   1.000
_cell.angle_alpha   90.00
_cell.angle_beta   90.00
_cell.angle_gamma   90.00
#
_symmetry.space_group_name_H-M   'P 1'
#
loop_
_entity.id
_entity.type
_entity.pdbx_description
1 polymer ?
#
loop_
_entity_poly.entity_id
_entity_poly.type
_entity_poly.pdbx_seq_one_letter_code
_entity_poly.pdbx_strand_id
1 'polypeptide(L)'
;MICMLPQFNSLFFKKNCFVMIICSILFFFFTPSVTTAEEEEGEFNLIDVEVLSEFQLVKVEVVSGVDEPTDENDDGRDDGDDNAPSSPADSSVIPQHVMIISEDMVSLDIGKLQDYLDNNSNLGEFVLLNTSQSVSLSKAIIELFIDKNLLIQQNDVTYYLPAEFMQLVSEQLTDGAQLIISMKKVDSTSLDNITLLAPMYDFTIYIQDTDSHTVLGDFNFYMKRQFTMEKEVNPDISTGALYDPQSGEFSFVPSIFEALETKTIASLWSRTNSIYTVIENPINFKDMYYVPYKDIVHKMAAKLITTGTTDETFSPFRTITRHEFTTLMVRALGAATMQVEDYYFIDVLDSDWYANNLQRAYMLGLVEGYGDQTFKPKQPITRQQMAAILYRALQGVGQAPDVNEERPVFTDWQQINKWAQPAVATMTSIGVMEAQKDGNFAPYGTATRLDAIVMIEKFLRYVHFID
;
A
#
# COMPACT_ATOMS: atom_id res chain seq x y z
N MET A 1 25.16 -63.23 -42.45
CA MET A 1 25.91 -61.97 -42.25
C MET A 1 26.09 -61.80 -40.74
N ILE A 2 27.05 -62.53 -40.15
CA ILE A 2 28.34 -62.02 -39.60
C ILE A 2 28.10 -60.98 -38.50
N CYS A 3 28.06 -61.42 -37.22
CA CYS A 3 29.11 -61.25 -36.17
C CYS A 3 29.21 -59.80 -35.65
N MET A 4 29.27 -59.48 -34.35
CA MET A 4 30.10 -60.04 -33.28
C MET A 4 29.51 -59.76 -31.86
N LEU A 5 29.55 -60.79 -31.01
CA LEU A 5 29.74 -60.76 -29.54
C LEU A 5 31.23 -60.43 -29.23
N PRO A 6 31.74 -60.24 -27.97
CA PRO A 6 31.33 -60.91 -26.71
C PRO A 6 31.38 -60.05 -25.41
N GLN A 7 30.57 -60.39 -24.39
CA GLN A 7 30.88 -61.11 -23.13
C GLN A 7 31.81 -60.34 -22.14
N PHE A 8 31.81 -60.50 -20.81
CA PHE A 8 31.57 -61.61 -19.87
C PHE A 8 31.23 -60.92 -18.50
N ASN A 9 30.19 -61.36 -17.75
CA ASN A 9 30.27 -62.14 -16.48
C ASN A 9 30.98 -61.46 -15.29
N SER A 10 30.62 -61.63 -14.02
CA SER A 10 29.66 -62.52 -13.38
C SER A 10 29.65 -62.28 -11.86
N LEU A 11 28.47 -62.47 -11.25
CA LEU A 11 28.23 -63.26 -10.03
C LEU A 11 28.83 -62.86 -8.65
N PHE A 12 27.89 -62.56 -7.73
CA PHE A 12 27.66 -63.19 -6.42
C PHE A 12 28.22 -62.64 -5.07
N PHE A 13 27.31 -62.78 -4.08
CA PHE A 13 27.46 -63.13 -2.66
C PHE A 13 27.46 -62.05 -1.54
N LYS A 14 26.32 -62.03 -0.83
CA LYS A 14 26.03 -61.96 0.63
C LYS A 14 26.78 -61.00 1.58
N LYS A 15 25.94 -60.27 2.33
CA LYS A 15 25.79 -60.19 3.82
C LYS A 15 27.01 -60.42 4.74
N ASN A 16 27.13 -59.45 5.66
CA ASN A 16 27.46 -59.51 7.10
C ASN A 16 28.86 -59.12 7.61
N CYS A 17 28.81 -58.28 8.66
CA CYS A 17 29.67 -58.16 9.83
C CYS A 17 30.91 -57.23 9.82
N PHE A 18 30.79 -56.18 10.65
CA PHE A 18 31.65 -55.83 11.81
C PHE A 18 33.18 -55.79 11.60
N VAL A 19 33.80 -54.62 11.83
CA VAL A 19 34.86 -54.39 12.84
C VAL A 19 35.09 -52.87 13.00
N MET A 20 35.30 -52.50 14.27
CA MET A 20 35.40 -51.18 14.89
C MET A 20 36.86 -50.95 15.32
N ILE A 21 37.41 -49.74 15.15
CA ILE A 21 38.64 -49.21 15.80
C ILE A 21 38.35 -47.70 16.06
N ILE A 22 38.04 -47.24 17.29
CA ILE A 22 38.92 -46.84 18.42
C ILE A 22 39.68 -45.53 18.08
N CYS A 23 39.75 -44.42 18.83
CA CYS A 23 39.80 -44.07 20.27
C CYS A 23 39.43 -42.55 20.39
N SER A 24 38.62 -42.03 21.33
CA SER A 24 38.84 -41.78 22.78
C SER A 24 39.53 -40.43 23.09
N ILE A 25 38.86 -39.41 23.71
CA ILE A 25 38.57 -39.17 25.17
C ILE A 25 39.64 -38.19 25.78
N LEU A 26 39.30 -37.10 26.49
CA LEU A 26 38.93 -36.91 27.92
C LEU A 26 38.39 -35.45 28.11
N PHE A 27 37.35 -35.05 28.88
CA PHE A 27 36.83 -35.32 30.24
C PHE A 27 37.72 -34.84 31.42
N PHE A 28 37.28 -33.82 32.20
CA PHE A 28 36.85 -33.92 33.62
C PHE A 28 36.65 -32.58 34.37
N PHE A 29 35.69 -32.61 35.29
CA PHE A 29 35.27 -31.63 36.32
C PHE A 29 36.29 -31.39 37.44
N PHE A 30 36.25 -30.20 38.10
CA PHE A 30 36.40 -30.01 39.57
C PHE A 30 35.92 -28.59 39.99
N THR A 31 35.07 -28.48 41.01
CA THR A 31 34.78 -27.28 41.86
C THR A 31 35.64 -27.34 43.15
N PRO A 32 35.68 -26.40 44.15
CA PRO A 32 34.90 -25.17 44.41
C PRO A 32 35.70 -23.95 45.02
N SER A 33 34.98 -22.88 45.42
CA SER A 33 35.22 -21.90 46.52
C SER A 33 35.52 -20.41 46.23
N VAL A 34 34.46 -19.61 46.43
CA VAL A 34 34.28 -18.35 47.20
C VAL A 34 35.42 -17.31 47.29
N THR A 35 35.16 -16.10 46.75
CA THR A 35 35.40 -14.80 47.44
C THR A 35 34.41 -13.74 46.92
N THR A 36 33.98 -12.85 47.81
CA THR A 36 32.95 -11.80 47.75
C THR A 36 33.32 -10.55 46.94
N ALA A 37 32.35 -9.92 46.23
CA ALA A 37 31.95 -8.49 46.32
C ALA A 37 31.23 -7.97 45.04
N GLU A 38 30.00 -7.47 45.25
CA GLU A 38 29.22 -6.36 44.65
C GLU A 38 29.39 -5.89 43.17
N GLU A 39 28.21 -5.81 42.50
CA GLU A 39 27.68 -4.74 41.59
C GLU A 39 28.42 -4.44 40.26
N GLU A 40 27.80 -4.29 39.08
CA GLU A 40 26.47 -3.86 38.62
C GLU A 40 26.15 -4.51 37.24
N GLU A 41 24.85 -4.67 36.94
CA GLU A 41 24.29 -5.25 35.71
C GLU A 41 24.27 -4.29 34.50
N GLY A 42 24.23 -4.87 33.30
CA GLY A 42 23.91 -4.17 32.05
C GLY A 42 23.99 -5.13 30.85
N GLU A 43 23.04 -6.05 30.72
CA GLU A 43 23.00 -7.06 29.66
C GLU A 43 21.95 -6.70 28.59
N PHE A 44 22.40 -6.58 27.34
CA PHE A 44 21.55 -6.46 26.14
C PHE A 44 20.97 -7.85 25.80
N ASN A 45 19.65 -7.97 25.69
CA ASN A 45 19.04 -9.22 25.19
C ASN A 45 18.73 -9.14 23.68
N LEU A 46 19.53 -9.89 22.90
CA LEU A 46 19.08 -10.51 21.66
C LEU A 46 18.10 -11.64 22.03
N ILE A 47 16.97 -11.72 21.34
CA ILE A 47 16.05 -12.87 21.47
C ILE A 47 16.36 -13.87 20.36
N ASP A 48 17.05 -14.96 20.73
CA ASP A 48 17.12 -16.20 19.95
C ASP A 48 15.79 -16.97 20.14
N VAL A 49 15.14 -17.32 19.03
CA VAL A 49 13.89 -18.12 19.02
C VAL A 49 14.24 -19.59 18.86
N GLU A 50 14.13 -20.37 19.95
CA GLU A 50 14.34 -21.81 19.96
C GLU A 50 13.05 -22.54 19.56
N VAL A 51 13.09 -23.29 18.45
CA VAL A 51 11.96 -24.09 17.95
C VAL A 51 11.85 -25.39 18.75
N LEU A 52 10.81 -25.54 19.57
CA LEU A 52 10.49 -26.80 20.27
C LEU A 52 9.36 -27.54 19.58
N SER A 53 9.62 -28.82 19.32
CA SER A 53 8.76 -29.78 18.63
C SER A 53 7.67 -30.39 19.53
N GLU A 54 6.55 -30.73 18.88
CA GLU A 54 5.49 -31.68 19.26
C GLU A 54 4.35 -31.21 20.19
N PHE A 55 3.14 -31.23 19.60
CA PHE A 55 1.77 -31.15 20.13
C PHE A 55 1.19 -29.77 20.52
N GLN A 56 0.23 -29.37 19.67
CA GLN A 56 -0.85 -28.37 19.80
C GLN A 56 -1.05 -27.72 21.18
N LEU A 57 -0.70 -26.44 21.27
CA LEU A 57 -1.33 -25.42 22.10
C LEU A 57 -0.83 -24.05 21.60
N VAL A 58 -1.75 -23.18 21.17
CA VAL A 58 -1.43 -21.79 20.78
C VAL A 58 -0.76 -21.10 21.98
N LYS A 59 0.50 -20.71 21.83
CA LYS A 59 1.18 -19.80 22.76
C LYS A 59 0.84 -18.38 22.33
N VAL A 60 -0.10 -17.75 23.04
CA VAL A 60 -0.31 -16.30 22.93
C VAL A 60 0.84 -15.67 23.70
N GLU A 61 1.89 -15.24 23.01
CA GLU A 61 2.94 -14.41 23.62
C GLU A 61 2.59 -12.95 23.44
N VAL A 62 2.33 -12.30 24.57
CA VAL A 62 2.18 -10.84 24.69
C VAL A 62 3.59 -10.27 24.79
N VAL A 63 4.03 -9.50 23.80
CA VAL A 63 5.21 -8.65 23.93
C VAL A 63 4.71 -7.25 24.29
N SER A 64 4.73 -6.91 25.58
CA SER A 64 4.52 -5.55 26.06
C SER A 64 5.83 -4.77 25.95
N GLY A 65 5.85 -3.71 25.15
CA GLY A 65 6.97 -2.78 25.06
C GLY A 65 6.71 -1.49 25.84
N VAL A 66 7.66 -1.17 26.73
CA VAL A 66 7.96 0.11 27.41
C VAL A 66 7.23 0.37 28.75
N ASP A 67 8.06 0.37 29.81
CA ASP A 67 7.76 0.80 31.18
C ASP A 67 7.35 2.28 31.23
N GLU A 68 6.31 2.57 32.03
CA GLU A 68 5.98 3.94 32.44
C GLU A 68 7.13 4.53 33.28
N PRO A 69 7.57 5.78 33.04
CA PRO A 69 8.50 6.43 33.95
C PRO A 69 7.79 6.75 35.27
N THR A 70 8.39 6.29 36.36
CA THR A 70 7.95 6.59 37.73
C THR A 70 8.33 8.03 38.09
N ASP A 71 7.32 8.83 38.41
CA ASP A 71 7.47 10.17 39.00
C ASP A 71 7.96 10.07 40.45
N GLU A 72 9.24 10.34 40.71
CA GLU A 72 9.72 10.84 42.01
C GLU A 72 11.00 11.70 41.82
N ASN A 73 10.90 13.04 41.93
CA ASN A 73 11.57 13.82 42.98
C ASN A 73 11.39 15.33 42.83
N ASP A 74 11.35 15.97 44.00
CA ASP A 74 10.75 17.25 44.35
C ASP A 74 11.64 18.48 44.06
N ASP A 75 12.95 18.51 44.19
CA ASP A 75 13.61 19.75 44.67
C ASP A 75 13.53 21.03 43.79
N GLY A 76 12.83 22.04 44.31
CA GLY A 76 12.65 23.35 43.67
C GLY A 76 13.89 24.26 43.55
N ARG A 77 13.84 25.14 42.54
CA ARG A 77 14.52 26.45 42.50
C ARG A 77 13.79 27.39 41.51
N ASP A 78 13.46 28.55 42.04
CA ASP A 78 12.92 29.75 41.39
C ASP A 78 14.04 30.50 40.65
N ASP A 79 13.80 30.89 39.40
CA ASP A 79 14.33 32.10 38.74
C ASP A 79 13.62 32.28 37.38
N GLY A 80 13.07 33.48 37.15
CA GLY A 80 12.09 33.77 36.11
C GLY A 80 12.59 34.31 34.76
N ASP A 81 11.59 34.46 33.89
CA ASP A 81 11.46 35.30 32.68
C ASP A 81 12.26 34.91 31.41
N ASP A 82 11.58 34.34 30.39
CA ASP A 82 11.18 35.10 29.18
C ASP A 82 10.51 34.20 28.12
N ASN A 83 9.54 34.78 27.42
CA ASN A 83 8.67 34.18 26.39
C ASN A 83 9.39 33.48 25.23
N ALA A 84 9.04 32.21 24.96
CA ALA A 84 9.18 31.56 23.66
C ALA A 84 7.94 30.67 23.38
N PRO A 85 7.39 30.67 22.14
CA PRO A 85 6.20 29.88 21.83
C PRO A 85 6.52 28.38 21.92
N SER A 86 5.73 27.67 22.72
CA SER A 86 5.78 26.22 22.88
C SER A 86 5.64 25.51 21.53
N SER A 87 6.67 24.74 21.17
CA SER A 87 6.60 23.70 20.15
C SER A 87 5.45 22.73 20.48
N PRO A 88 4.61 22.32 19.51
CA PRO A 88 3.66 21.24 19.76
C PRO A 88 4.46 19.97 20.07
N ALA A 89 4.03 19.30 21.13
CA ALA A 89 4.60 18.05 21.61
C ALA A 89 4.60 16.97 20.52
N ASP A 90 5.72 16.26 20.50
CA ASP A 90 5.94 14.97 19.87
C ASP A 90 4.77 14.02 20.18
N SER A 91 4.08 13.55 19.14
CA SER A 91 2.93 12.65 19.24
C SER A 91 3.03 11.47 18.26
N SER A 92 4.23 10.90 18.07
CA SER A 92 4.42 9.75 17.18
C SER A 92 4.85 8.49 17.93
N VAL A 93 3.98 7.95 18.79
CA VAL A 93 3.98 6.50 19.08
C VAL A 93 2.53 6.05 19.32
N ILE A 94 1.92 5.41 18.33
CA ILE A 94 0.66 4.68 18.54
C ILE A 94 1.03 3.34 19.19
N PRO A 95 0.46 2.96 20.36
CA PRO A 95 0.78 1.68 21.00
C PRO A 95 0.24 0.52 20.15
N GLN A 96 1.13 -0.30 19.59
CA GLN A 96 0.78 -1.56 18.93
C GLN A 96 0.89 -2.71 19.94
N HIS A 97 -0.23 -3.34 20.30
CA HIS A 97 -0.22 -4.61 21.04
C HIS A 97 -0.55 -5.74 20.07
N VAL A 98 0.48 -6.55 19.77
CA VAL A 98 0.46 -7.61 18.74
C VAL A 98 -0.20 -8.86 19.30
N MET A 99 -1.23 -9.38 18.62
CA MET A 99 -1.72 -10.74 18.83
C MET A 99 -0.96 -11.68 17.88
N ILE A 100 -0.22 -12.63 18.42
CA ILE A 100 0.55 -13.60 17.60
C ILE A 100 -0.27 -14.88 17.49
N ILE A 101 -0.57 -15.30 16.26
CA ILE A 101 -1.29 -16.55 15.98
C ILE A 101 -0.45 -17.37 15.01
N SER A 102 0.56 -18.08 15.52
CA SER A 102 1.47 -18.87 14.68
C SER A 102 0.87 -20.24 14.30
N GLU A 103 0.80 -20.45 12.98
CA GLU A 103 0.83 -21.70 12.20
C GLU A 103 -0.43 -22.58 12.02
N ASP A 104 -0.69 -22.84 10.74
CA ASP A 104 -1.30 -23.99 10.06
C ASP A 104 -2.72 -24.43 10.47
N MET A 105 -3.72 -23.86 9.80
CA MET A 105 -5.11 -24.36 9.80
C MET A 105 -5.64 -24.65 11.22
N VAL A 106 -5.41 -23.75 12.18
CA VAL A 106 -5.92 -23.89 13.54
C VAL A 106 -7.16 -23.03 13.70
N SER A 107 -8.31 -23.67 13.99
CA SER A 107 -9.52 -22.95 14.38
C SER A 107 -9.18 -22.02 15.53
N LEU A 108 -9.31 -20.70 15.33
CA LEU A 108 -9.23 -19.75 16.43
C LEU A 108 -10.26 -20.15 17.48
N ASP A 109 -9.80 -20.42 18.71
CA ASP A 109 -10.69 -20.66 19.82
C ASP A 109 -11.43 -19.33 20.10
N ILE A 110 -12.68 -19.28 19.66
CA ILE A 110 -13.53 -18.09 19.72
C ILE A 110 -13.67 -17.60 21.17
N GLY A 111 -13.72 -18.52 22.14
CA GLY A 111 -13.85 -18.17 23.56
C GLY A 111 -12.61 -17.46 24.08
N LYS A 112 -11.42 -17.99 23.79
CA LYS A 112 -10.16 -17.32 24.18
C LYS A 112 -9.96 -15.98 23.48
N LEU A 113 -10.38 -15.90 22.22
CA LEU A 113 -10.29 -14.66 21.45
C LEU A 113 -11.23 -13.60 22.02
N GLN A 114 -12.47 -13.96 22.35
CA GLN A 114 -13.42 -13.10 23.06
C GLN A 114 -12.85 -12.60 24.39
N ASP A 115 -12.35 -13.52 25.24
CA ASP A 115 -11.77 -13.17 26.53
C ASP A 115 -10.59 -12.18 26.39
N TYR A 116 -9.75 -12.36 25.37
CA TYR A 116 -8.67 -11.41 25.08
C TYR A 116 -9.21 -10.04 24.67
N LEU A 117 -10.20 -10.00 23.77
CA LEU A 117 -10.79 -8.76 23.26
C LEU A 117 -11.49 -7.97 24.38
N ASP A 118 -12.21 -8.66 25.26
CA ASP A 118 -12.93 -8.05 26.38
C ASP A 118 -11.98 -7.40 27.38
N ASN A 119 -10.82 -8.03 27.64
CA ASN A 119 -9.78 -7.49 28.51
C ASN A 119 -8.95 -6.37 27.86
N ASN A 120 -9.09 -6.18 26.55
CA ASN A 120 -8.30 -5.22 25.76
C ASN A 120 -9.21 -4.32 24.90
N SER A 121 -10.39 -3.97 25.43
CA SER A 121 -11.42 -3.21 24.71
C SER A 121 -10.97 -1.84 24.19
N ASN A 122 -9.89 -1.28 24.75
CA ASN A 122 -9.32 0.02 24.38
C ASN A 122 -8.36 -0.06 23.16
N LEU A 123 -8.10 -1.24 22.61
CA LEU A 123 -7.17 -1.42 21.49
C LEU A 123 -7.86 -1.21 20.13
N GLY A 124 -7.20 -0.44 19.26
CA GLY A 124 -7.68 -0.10 17.92
C GLY A 124 -7.24 -1.04 16.79
N GLU A 125 -6.12 -1.77 16.94
CA GLU A 125 -5.55 -2.62 15.90
C GLU A 125 -5.17 -4.00 16.46
N PHE A 126 -5.52 -5.06 15.73
CA PHE A 126 -5.20 -6.45 16.09
C PHE A 126 -4.37 -7.10 14.99
N VAL A 127 -3.22 -7.65 15.34
CA VAL A 127 -2.33 -8.31 14.38
C VAL A 127 -2.61 -9.82 14.37
N LEU A 128 -2.44 -10.47 13.22
CA LEU A 128 -2.41 -11.91 13.02
C LEU A 128 -1.13 -12.26 12.29
N LEU A 129 -0.21 -12.95 12.96
CA LEU A 129 1.01 -13.45 12.32
C LEU A 129 0.71 -14.70 11.48
N ASN A 130 0.59 -14.53 10.18
CA ASN A 130 0.38 -15.62 9.24
C ASN A 130 1.73 -16.21 8.80
N THR A 131 2.00 -17.45 9.20
CA THR A 131 3.18 -18.20 8.74
C THR A 131 2.89 -19.07 7.51
N SER A 132 1.60 -19.28 7.19
CA SER A 132 1.15 -19.99 5.99
C SER A 132 0.98 -19.01 4.81
N GLN A 133 0.55 -19.50 3.64
CA GLN A 133 0.23 -18.64 2.48
C GLN A 133 -1.16 -17.98 2.55
N SER A 134 -2.00 -18.41 3.49
CA SER A 134 -3.38 -17.92 3.61
C SER A 134 -3.92 -18.07 5.02
N VAL A 135 -4.79 -17.14 5.41
CA VAL A 135 -5.57 -17.17 6.64
C VAL A 135 -7.03 -17.48 6.30
N SER A 136 -7.67 -18.34 7.09
CA SER A 136 -9.11 -18.61 7.03
C SER A 136 -9.79 -18.08 8.28
N LEU A 137 -10.79 -17.22 8.08
CA LEU A 137 -11.60 -16.62 9.15
C LEU A 137 -13.05 -17.10 9.01
N SER A 138 -13.55 -17.76 10.04
CA SER A 138 -14.97 -18.11 10.14
C SER A 138 -15.82 -16.86 10.38
N LYS A 139 -17.11 -16.95 10.05
CA LYS A 139 -18.09 -15.89 10.32
C LYS A 139 -18.05 -15.37 11.77
N ALA A 140 -17.94 -16.26 12.76
CA ALA A 140 -17.88 -15.86 14.16
C ALA A 140 -16.65 -14.99 14.47
N ILE A 141 -15.50 -15.25 13.83
CA ILE A 141 -14.30 -14.41 13.99
C ILE A 141 -14.52 -13.06 13.33
N ILE A 142 -15.13 -13.01 12.14
CA ILE A 142 -15.48 -11.75 11.48
C ILE A 142 -16.39 -10.90 12.37
N GLU A 143 -17.39 -11.51 13.01
CA GLU A 143 -18.31 -10.85 13.93
C GLU A 143 -17.60 -10.29 15.18
N LEU A 144 -16.55 -10.95 15.69
CA LEU A 144 -15.74 -10.42 16.80
C LEU A 144 -14.97 -9.13 16.43
N PHE A 145 -14.60 -9.00 15.17
CA PHE A 145 -13.83 -7.87 14.65
C PHE A 145 -14.70 -6.90 13.83
N ILE A 146 -16.03 -6.98 13.94
CA ILE A 146 -16.96 -6.23 13.09
C ILE A 146 -16.72 -4.71 13.11
N ASP A 147 -16.34 -4.16 14.27
CA ASP A 147 -16.06 -2.73 14.46
C ASP A 147 -14.58 -2.47 14.76
N LYS A 148 -13.69 -3.38 14.33
CA LYS A 148 -12.25 -3.36 14.65
C LYS A 148 -11.41 -3.55 13.40
N ASN A 149 -10.20 -2.99 13.40
CA ASN A 149 -9.23 -3.23 12.34
C ASN A 149 -8.44 -4.51 12.61
N LEU A 150 -8.33 -5.37 11.60
CA LEU A 150 -7.56 -6.59 11.65
C LEU A 150 -6.37 -6.49 10.67
N LEU A 151 -5.17 -6.73 11.17
CA LEU A 151 -3.92 -6.70 10.41
C LEU A 151 -3.44 -8.13 10.24
N ILE A 152 -3.13 -8.55 9.01
CA ILE A 152 -2.51 -9.85 8.74
C ILE A 152 -1.07 -9.60 8.33
N GLN A 153 -0.13 -10.08 9.13
CA GLN A 153 1.29 -9.92 8.87
C GLN A 153 1.91 -11.25 8.45
N GLN A 154 2.67 -11.23 7.35
CA GLN A 154 3.45 -12.36 6.85
C GLN A 154 4.83 -11.85 6.44
N ASN A 155 5.87 -12.26 7.17
CA ASN A 155 7.23 -11.73 7.02
C ASN A 155 7.24 -10.18 7.13
N ASP A 156 7.80 -9.50 6.14
CA ASP A 156 7.92 -8.04 6.07
C ASP A 156 6.70 -7.36 5.42
N VAL A 157 5.58 -8.07 5.30
CA VAL A 157 4.38 -7.58 4.63
C VAL A 157 3.17 -7.64 5.55
N THR A 158 2.43 -6.55 5.64
CA THR A 158 1.21 -6.44 6.46
C THR A 158 0.02 -6.04 5.60
N TYR A 159 -1.11 -6.73 5.75
CA TYR A 159 -2.37 -6.40 5.07
C TYR A 159 -3.42 -5.94 6.08
N TYR A 160 -3.96 -4.74 5.87
CA TYR A 160 -4.94 -4.12 6.75
C TYR A 160 -6.36 -4.40 6.24
N LEU A 161 -7.18 -4.96 7.12
CA LEU A 161 -8.61 -5.19 6.94
C LEU A 161 -9.35 -4.19 7.85
N PRO A 162 -9.87 -3.09 7.30
CA PRO A 162 -10.56 -2.08 8.11
C PRO A 162 -11.91 -2.59 8.61
N ALA A 163 -12.44 -1.97 9.67
CA ALA A 163 -13.77 -2.30 10.19
C ALA A 163 -14.87 -2.27 9.11
N GLU A 164 -14.86 -1.29 8.19
CA GLU A 164 -15.86 -1.23 7.11
C GLU A 164 -15.80 -2.45 6.18
N PHE A 165 -14.62 -3.02 5.98
CA PHE A 165 -14.46 -4.27 5.24
C PHE A 165 -15.06 -5.45 6.01
N MET A 166 -14.83 -5.51 7.32
CA MET A 166 -15.39 -6.58 8.17
C MET A 166 -16.92 -6.54 8.16
N GLN A 167 -17.52 -5.34 8.23
CA GLN A 167 -18.96 -5.13 8.08
C GLN A 167 -19.47 -5.64 6.73
N LEU A 168 -18.87 -5.19 5.63
CA LEU A 168 -19.22 -5.61 4.27
C LEU A 168 -19.20 -7.14 4.11
N VAL A 169 -18.16 -7.80 4.63
CA VAL A 169 -17.99 -9.25 4.51
C VAL A 169 -18.97 -10.01 5.40
N SER A 170 -19.25 -9.51 6.61
CA SER A 170 -20.22 -10.13 7.53
C SER A 170 -21.62 -10.25 6.92
N GLU A 171 -22.04 -9.27 6.12
CA GLU A 171 -23.33 -9.25 5.44
C GLU A 171 -23.42 -10.28 4.30
N GLN A 172 -22.28 -10.68 3.74
CA GLN A 172 -22.19 -11.63 2.64
C GLN A 172 -21.93 -13.08 3.09
N LEU A 173 -21.47 -13.28 4.33
CA LEU A 173 -21.13 -14.60 4.86
C LEU A 173 -22.37 -15.40 5.32
N THR A 174 -22.57 -16.54 4.68
CA THR A 174 -23.50 -17.59 5.14
C THR A 174 -22.94 -18.37 6.33
N ASP A 175 -23.80 -19.08 7.05
CA ASP A 175 -23.38 -19.91 8.17
C ASP A 175 -22.54 -21.09 7.66
N GLY A 176 -21.30 -21.21 8.15
CA GLY A 176 -20.34 -22.23 7.71
C GLY A 176 -19.37 -21.77 6.62
N ALA A 177 -19.63 -20.63 5.96
CA ALA A 177 -18.68 -20.03 5.04
C ALA A 177 -17.49 -19.41 5.78
N GLN A 178 -16.37 -19.30 5.05
CA GLN A 178 -15.11 -18.77 5.54
C GLN A 178 -14.62 -17.65 4.62
N LEU A 179 -14.10 -16.59 5.21
CA LEU A 179 -13.31 -15.59 4.50
C LEU A 179 -11.88 -16.11 4.40
N ILE A 180 -11.36 -16.25 3.18
CA ILE A 180 -9.98 -16.62 2.93
C ILE A 180 -9.21 -15.40 2.45
N ILE A 181 -8.09 -15.14 3.11
CA ILE A 181 -7.15 -14.07 2.74
C ILE A 181 -5.81 -14.72 2.40
N SER A 182 -5.44 -14.64 1.13
CA SER A 182 -4.22 -15.23 0.58
C SER A 182 -3.17 -14.14 0.36
N MET A 183 -1.96 -14.38 0.87
CA MET A 183 -0.76 -13.59 0.62
C MET A 183 0.33 -14.55 0.14
N LYS A 184 0.47 -14.67 -1.18
CA LYS A 184 1.39 -15.62 -1.80
C LYS A 184 2.57 -14.87 -2.39
N LYS A 185 3.77 -15.15 -1.88
CA LYS A 185 5.00 -14.65 -2.49
C LYS A 185 5.10 -15.16 -3.93
N VAL A 186 5.37 -14.26 -4.86
CA VAL A 186 5.54 -14.54 -6.29
C VAL A 186 7.01 -14.38 -6.65
N ASP A 187 7.58 -15.36 -7.34
CA ASP A 187 8.95 -15.28 -7.83
C ASP A 187 9.09 -14.19 -8.88
N SER A 188 10.12 -13.35 -8.74
CA SER A 188 10.40 -12.28 -9.70
C SER A 188 11.13 -12.78 -10.93
N THR A 189 10.67 -12.39 -12.12
CA THR A 189 11.46 -12.46 -13.35
C THR A 189 12.41 -11.27 -13.46
N SER A 190 13.47 -11.37 -14.27
CA SER A 190 14.31 -10.20 -14.56
C SER A 190 13.49 -9.11 -15.24
N LEU A 191 13.59 -7.88 -14.74
CA LEU A 191 12.92 -6.71 -15.28
C LEU A 191 13.99 -5.78 -15.87
N ASP A 192 13.73 -5.25 -17.07
CA ASP A 192 14.59 -4.23 -17.66
C ASP A 192 14.27 -2.87 -17.05
N ASN A 193 15.28 -2.16 -16.55
CA ASN A 193 15.22 -0.76 -16.08
C ASN A 193 14.38 -0.46 -14.82
N ILE A 194 13.70 -1.44 -14.22
CA ILE A 194 12.99 -1.31 -12.94
C ILE A 194 13.66 -2.19 -11.88
N THR A 195 13.94 -1.62 -10.71
CA THR A 195 14.49 -2.36 -9.58
C THR A 195 13.39 -2.72 -8.59
N LEU A 196 13.25 -4.00 -8.25
CA LEU A 196 12.38 -4.42 -7.15
C LEU A 196 13.04 -4.07 -5.81
N LEU A 197 12.34 -3.29 -4.99
CA LEU A 197 12.81 -2.93 -3.66
C LEU A 197 12.31 -3.90 -2.58
N ALA A 198 11.16 -4.53 -2.82
CA ALA A 198 10.56 -5.56 -1.98
C ALA A 198 10.15 -6.78 -2.83
N PRO A 199 9.93 -7.97 -2.24
CA PRO A 199 9.37 -9.10 -2.98
C PRO A 199 7.95 -8.81 -3.49
N MET A 200 7.52 -9.54 -4.52
CA MET A 200 6.15 -9.47 -5.02
C MET A 200 5.26 -10.43 -4.24
N TYR A 201 4.05 -9.98 -3.91
CA TYR A 201 3.03 -10.79 -3.24
C TYR A 201 1.70 -10.69 -3.99
N ASP A 202 1.10 -11.83 -4.29
CA ASP A 202 -0.27 -11.96 -4.78
C ASP A 202 -1.24 -11.92 -3.59
N PHE A 203 -2.04 -10.86 -3.54
CA PHE A 203 -3.09 -10.65 -2.56
C PHE A 203 -4.44 -11.00 -3.18
N THR A 204 -5.07 -12.03 -2.63
CA THR A 204 -6.41 -12.45 -3.04
C THR A 204 -7.30 -12.62 -1.81
N ILE A 205 -8.50 -12.04 -1.85
CA ILE A 205 -9.55 -12.23 -0.84
C ILE A 205 -10.76 -12.90 -1.50
N TYR A 206 -11.31 -13.92 -0.86
CA TYR A 206 -12.53 -14.58 -1.33
C TYR A 206 -13.34 -15.20 -0.19
N ILE A 207 -14.65 -15.34 -0.41
CA ILE A 207 -15.54 -16.13 0.44
C ILE A 207 -15.57 -17.56 -0.11
N GLN A 208 -15.32 -18.52 0.76
CA GLN A 208 -15.40 -19.95 0.49
C GLN A 208 -16.61 -20.53 1.23
N ASP A 209 -17.61 -20.99 0.49
CA ASP A 209 -18.70 -21.83 1.00
C ASP A 209 -18.36 -23.31 0.66
N THR A 210 -19.24 -24.23 1.07
CA THR A 210 -19.13 -25.68 0.83
C THR A 210 -18.94 -26.00 -0.65
N ASP A 211 -19.68 -25.31 -1.53
CA ASP A 211 -19.73 -25.58 -2.97
C ASP A 211 -19.34 -24.38 -3.85
N SER A 212 -19.13 -23.19 -3.28
CA SER A 212 -18.89 -21.97 -4.06
C SER A 212 -17.68 -21.17 -3.58
N HIS A 213 -17.09 -20.45 -4.53
CA HIS A 213 -15.94 -19.58 -4.33
C HIS A 213 -16.25 -18.21 -4.95
N THR A 214 -16.30 -17.17 -4.13
CA THR A 214 -16.63 -15.80 -4.57
C THR A 214 -15.47 -14.86 -4.24
N VAL A 215 -14.75 -14.42 -5.26
CA VAL A 215 -13.65 -13.46 -5.11
C VAL A 215 -14.21 -12.07 -4.79
N LEU A 216 -13.65 -11.43 -3.77
CA LEU A 216 -13.95 -10.05 -3.39
C LEU A 216 -12.87 -9.15 -4.00
N GLY A 217 -13.17 -8.46 -5.11
CA GLY A 217 -12.12 -7.90 -5.98
C GLY A 217 -12.20 -6.41 -6.32
N ASP A 218 -13.35 -5.75 -6.15
CA ASP A 218 -13.54 -4.33 -6.48
C ASP A 218 -14.13 -3.59 -5.27
N PHE A 219 -13.24 -3.20 -4.36
CA PHE A 219 -13.66 -2.50 -3.14
C PHE A 219 -14.00 -1.04 -3.45
N ASN A 220 -15.09 -0.55 -2.85
CA ASN A 220 -15.46 0.86 -2.92
C ASN A 220 -14.56 1.78 -2.07
N PHE A 221 -13.66 1.18 -1.29
CA PHE A 221 -12.67 1.87 -0.45
C PHE A 221 -11.28 1.26 -0.67
N TYR A 222 -10.24 2.01 -0.29
CA TYR A 222 -8.86 1.56 -0.43
C TYR A 222 -8.46 0.64 0.72
N MET A 223 -7.89 -0.51 0.40
CA MET A 223 -7.26 -1.38 1.39
C MET A 223 -5.77 -1.07 1.49
N LYS A 224 -5.27 -0.94 2.72
CA LYS A 224 -3.86 -0.61 3.01
C LYS A 224 -3.02 -1.88 3.07
N ARG A 225 -1.84 -1.85 2.44
CA ARG A 225 -0.79 -2.86 2.51
C ARG A 225 0.49 -2.18 2.96
N GLN A 226 1.31 -2.83 3.77
CA GLN A 226 2.61 -2.32 4.15
C GLN A 226 3.71 -3.29 3.76
N PHE A 227 4.81 -2.73 3.30
CA PHE A 227 6.05 -3.44 3.00
C PHE A 227 7.18 -2.80 3.81
N THR A 228 7.81 -3.58 4.67
CA THR A 228 8.99 -3.18 5.44
C THR A 228 10.25 -3.58 4.66
N MET A 229 11.19 -2.65 4.54
CA MET A 229 12.45 -2.88 3.84
C MET A 229 13.61 -2.49 4.76
N GLU A 230 14.58 -3.39 4.93
CA GLU A 230 15.80 -3.18 5.73
C GLU A 230 16.84 -2.31 4.97
N LYS A 231 16.39 -1.17 4.44
CA LYS A 231 17.19 -0.18 3.72
C LYS A 231 16.47 1.15 3.64
N GLU A 232 17.24 2.21 3.40
CA GLU A 232 16.72 3.51 2.98
C GLU A 232 16.16 3.42 1.55
N VAL A 233 15.05 4.10 1.29
CA VAL A 233 14.41 4.18 -0.02
C VAL A 233 14.19 5.66 -0.37
N ASN A 234 14.47 6.03 -1.61
CA ASN A 234 14.21 7.38 -2.10
C ASN A 234 12.75 7.51 -2.60
N PRO A 235 11.85 8.19 -1.87
CA PRO A 235 10.45 8.31 -2.26
C PRO A 235 10.22 9.06 -3.57
N ASP A 236 11.17 9.87 -4.03
CA ASP A 236 11.03 10.64 -5.28
C ASP A 236 11.12 9.75 -6.53
N ILE A 237 11.79 8.61 -6.45
CA ILE A 237 11.97 7.66 -7.58
C ILE A 237 11.39 6.28 -7.30
N SER A 238 10.74 6.11 -6.14
CA SER A 238 10.12 4.86 -5.73
C SER A 238 8.61 4.98 -5.60
N THR A 239 7.94 3.84 -5.76
CA THR A 239 6.49 3.73 -5.60
C THR A 239 6.08 2.33 -5.20
N GLY A 240 4.95 2.23 -4.51
CA GLY A 240 4.17 1.02 -4.56
C GLY A 240 3.68 0.76 -5.99
N ALA A 241 3.70 -0.49 -6.40
CA ALA A 241 3.31 -0.88 -7.74
C ALA A 241 2.47 -2.16 -7.74
N LEU A 242 1.53 -2.20 -8.67
CA LEU A 242 0.79 -3.39 -9.05
C LEU A 242 1.49 -4.00 -10.27
N TYR A 243 1.70 -5.31 -10.25
CA TYR A 243 2.27 -6.07 -11.37
C TYR A 243 1.18 -6.87 -12.10
N ASP A 244 1.07 -6.71 -13.41
CA ASP A 244 0.21 -7.54 -14.25
C ASP A 244 1.05 -8.67 -14.89
N PRO A 245 0.84 -9.95 -14.50
CA PRO A 245 1.61 -11.06 -15.03
C PRO A 245 1.30 -11.37 -16.52
N GLN A 246 0.20 -10.87 -17.08
CA GLN A 246 -0.14 -11.10 -18.48
C GLN A 246 0.65 -10.18 -19.41
N SER A 247 0.73 -8.89 -19.07
CA SER A 247 1.47 -7.89 -19.85
C SER A 247 2.93 -7.76 -19.41
N GLY A 248 3.25 -8.12 -18.17
CA GLY A 248 4.54 -7.87 -17.55
C GLY A 248 4.73 -6.40 -17.13
N GLU A 249 3.67 -5.59 -17.15
CA GLU A 249 3.73 -4.17 -16.83
C GLU A 249 3.47 -3.87 -15.35
N PHE A 250 4.06 -2.78 -14.87
CA PHE A 250 3.75 -2.20 -13.57
C PHE A 250 2.79 -1.01 -13.72
N SER A 251 1.93 -0.83 -12.73
CA SER A 251 1.05 0.33 -12.59
C SER A 251 1.24 0.99 -11.23
N PHE A 252 1.08 2.31 -11.18
CA PHE A 252 1.11 3.08 -9.94
C PHE A 252 0.09 2.54 -8.94
N VAL A 253 0.51 2.44 -7.68
CA VAL A 253 -0.37 2.28 -6.53
C VAL A 253 -0.06 3.42 -5.57
N PRO A 254 -1.06 4.21 -5.13
CA PRO A 254 -0.89 5.21 -4.09
C PRO A 254 -0.02 4.71 -2.95
N SER A 255 1.04 5.44 -2.64
CA SER A 255 2.02 4.99 -1.65
C SER A 255 2.79 6.14 -1.02
N ILE A 256 3.03 6.03 0.29
CA ILE A 256 3.93 6.90 1.06
C ILE A 256 5.06 6.07 1.67
N PHE A 257 6.18 6.72 1.98
CA PHE A 257 7.37 6.08 2.52
C PHE A 257 7.79 6.76 3.82
N GLU A 258 7.82 5.96 4.89
CA GLU A 258 8.24 6.41 6.21
C GLU A 258 9.64 5.83 6.50
N ALA A 259 10.63 6.71 6.61
CA ALA A 259 11.99 6.34 6.98
C ALA A 259 12.08 6.17 8.50
N LEU A 260 12.55 5.00 8.92
CA LEU A 260 13.01 4.67 10.26
C LEU A 260 14.52 4.48 10.20
N GLU A 261 15.25 4.64 11.30
CA GLU A 261 16.74 4.74 11.31
C GLU A 261 17.48 3.81 10.32
N THR A 262 17.08 2.54 10.25
CA THR A 262 17.68 1.53 9.34
C THR A 262 16.68 0.89 8.38
N LYS A 263 15.41 1.32 8.38
CA LYS A 263 14.31 0.67 7.65
C LYS A 263 13.45 1.69 6.94
N THR A 264 12.79 1.27 5.87
CA THR A 264 11.70 2.05 5.28
C THR A 264 10.41 1.24 5.31
N ILE A 265 9.33 1.87 5.75
CA ILE A 265 7.97 1.33 5.63
C ILE A 265 7.31 1.99 4.43
N ALA A 266 6.92 1.20 3.43
CA ALA A 266 6.07 1.65 2.34
C ALA A 266 4.62 1.27 2.64
N SER A 267 3.74 2.26 2.78
CA SER A 267 2.29 2.04 2.91
C SER A 267 1.64 2.24 1.54
N LEU A 268 0.87 1.26 1.06
CA LEU A 268 0.24 1.20 -0.25
C LEU A 268 -1.27 1.10 -0.13
N TRP A 269 -2.02 1.83 -0.96
CA TRP A 269 -3.49 1.81 -0.97
C TRP A 269 -4.02 1.35 -2.34
N SER A 270 -4.76 0.25 -2.35
CA SER A 270 -5.42 -0.24 -3.57
C SER A 270 -6.80 -0.82 -3.28
N ARG A 271 -7.67 -0.71 -4.29
CA ARG A 271 -9.06 -1.20 -4.29
C ARG A 271 -9.23 -2.61 -4.86
N THR A 272 -8.16 -3.22 -5.35
CA THR A 272 -8.23 -4.49 -6.09
C THR A 272 -7.39 -5.60 -5.47
N ASN A 273 -7.76 -6.85 -5.77
CA ASN A 273 -6.87 -8.00 -5.61
C ASN A 273 -5.86 -8.01 -6.77
N SER A 274 -4.58 -8.18 -6.46
CA SER A 274 -3.51 -8.22 -7.46
C SER A 274 -2.17 -8.63 -6.85
N ILE A 275 -1.14 -8.66 -7.69
CA ILE A 275 0.25 -8.77 -7.29
C ILE A 275 0.79 -7.36 -6.98
N TYR A 276 1.29 -7.16 -5.77
CA TYR A 276 1.81 -5.88 -5.30
C TYR A 276 3.28 -5.99 -4.87
N THR A 277 4.00 -4.89 -5.01
CA THR A 277 5.39 -4.74 -4.59
C THR A 277 5.78 -3.26 -4.46
N VAL A 278 7.04 -3.02 -4.11
CA VAL A 278 7.67 -1.70 -4.10
C VAL A 278 8.78 -1.70 -5.14
N ILE A 279 8.80 -0.67 -6.00
CA ILE A 279 9.80 -0.54 -7.06
C ILE A 279 10.57 0.78 -6.97
N GLU A 280 11.74 0.79 -7.58
CA GLU A 280 12.51 2.00 -7.92
C GLU A 280 12.65 2.07 -9.45
N ASN A 281 12.33 3.23 -10.01
CA ASN A 281 12.27 3.45 -11.45
C ASN A 281 12.71 4.88 -11.81
N PRO A 282 14.02 5.19 -11.82
CA PRO A 282 14.50 6.53 -12.08
C PRO A 282 14.27 6.93 -13.55
N ILE A 283 13.35 7.87 -13.79
CA ILE A 283 13.03 8.39 -15.13
C ILE A 283 13.46 9.85 -15.26
N ASN A 284 14.11 10.18 -16.39
CA ASN A 284 14.52 11.55 -16.72
C ASN A 284 14.20 11.87 -18.18
N PHE A 285 13.79 13.11 -18.45
CA PHE A 285 13.51 13.58 -19.81
C PHE A 285 14.48 14.68 -20.24
N LYS A 286 15.01 14.59 -21.45
CA LYS A 286 16.05 15.52 -21.96
C LYS A 286 15.52 16.94 -22.11
N ASP A 287 14.25 17.09 -22.49
CA ASP A 287 13.59 18.39 -22.70
C ASP A 287 13.16 19.08 -21.39
N MET A 288 13.37 18.44 -20.23
CA MET A 288 13.04 19.00 -18.92
C MET A 288 14.21 19.71 -18.23
N TYR A 289 15.43 19.66 -18.79
CA TYR A 289 16.65 20.11 -18.09
C TYR A 289 16.59 21.56 -17.56
N TYR A 290 16.00 22.48 -18.34
CA TYR A 290 15.85 23.90 -18.02
C TYR A 290 14.40 24.31 -17.70
N VAL A 291 13.51 23.34 -17.48
CA VAL A 291 12.09 23.59 -17.26
C VAL A 291 11.83 23.66 -15.75
N PRO A 292 11.15 24.71 -15.23
CA PRO A 292 10.70 24.72 -13.85
C PRO A 292 9.84 23.49 -13.52
N TYR A 293 9.85 23.04 -12.27
CA TYR A 293 9.09 21.85 -11.84
C TYR A 293 9.49 20.53 -12.52
N LYS A 294 10.70 20.44 -13.09
CA LYS A 294 11.21 19.19 -13.69
C LYS A 294 11.23 18.02 -12.70
N ASP A 295 11.54 18.28 -11.43
CA ASP A 295 11.63 17.23 -10.41
C ASP A 295 10.26 16.61 -10.14
N ILE A 296 9.18 17.42 -10.18
CA ILE A 296 7.80 16.93 -10.12
C ILE A 296 7.51 16.00 -11.31
N VAL A 297 7.91 16.38 -12.53
CA VAL A 297 7.68 15.54 -13.71
C VAL A 297 8.45 14.22 -13.64
N HIS A 298 9.72 14.26 -13.23
CA HIS A 298 10.53 13.06 -13.06
C HIS A 298 9.96 12.15 -11.95
N LYS A 299 9.57 12.71 -10.80
CA LYS A 299 8.88 12.00 -9.72
C LYS A 299 7.63 11.30 -10.22
N MET A 300 6.74 12.03 -10.89
CA MET A 300 5.47 11.50 -11.37
C MET A 300 5.64 10.45 -12.47
N ALA A 301 6.75 10.51 -13.24
CA ALA A 301 7.11 9.49 -14.21
C ALA A 301 7.72 8.24 -13.55
N ALA A 302 8.59 8.42 -12.56
CA ALA A 302 9.15 7.33 -11.77
C ALA A 302 8.06 6.52 -11.06
N LYS A 303 7.03 7.22 -10.56
CA LYS A 303 5.82 6.63 -9.98
C LYS A 303 4.84 6.04 -11.01
N LEU A 304 5.18 5.96 -12.31
CA LEU A 304 4.34 5.38 -13.37
C LEU A 304 3.01 6.11 -13.65
N ILE A 305 2.83 7.33 -13.14
CA ILE A 305 1.59 8.10 -13.33
C ILE A 305 1.57 8.73 -14.73
N THR A 306 2.72 9.26 -15.16
CA THR A 306 2.89 9.86 -16.49
C THR A 306 4.00 9.19 -17.28
N THR A 307 3.87 9.23 -18.60
CA THR A 307 4.90 8.82 -19.55
C THR A 307 5.32 9.99 -20.42
N GLY A 308 6.48 9.88 -21.07
CA GLY A 308 6.89 10.82 -22.11
C GLY A 308 6.05 10.67 -23.39
N THR A 309 6.15 11.67 -24.27
CA THR A 309 5.71 11.54 -25.66
C THR A 309 6.63 10.63 -26.48
N THR A 310 7.86 10.46 -26.00
CA THR A 310 8.83 9.43 -26.39
C THR A 310 9.58 9.01 -25.12
N ASP A 311 10.45 8.00 -25.23
CA ASP A 311 11.24 7.52 -24.08
C ASP A 311 12.14 8.61 -23.46
N GLU A 312 12.52 9.64 -24.21
CA GLU A 312 13.44 10.69 -23.76
C GLU A 312 12.82 12.09 -23.72
N THR A 313 11.56 12.27 -24.15
CA THR A 313 10.91 13.59 -24.31
C THR A 313 9.54 13.63 -23.65
N PHE A 314 9.31 14.60 -22.76
CA PHE A 314 8.04 14.79 -22.05
C PHE A 314 7.04 15.69 -22.79
N SER A 315 7.52 16.67 -23.56
CA SER A 315 6.74 17.72 -24.22
C SER A 315 5.97 18.64 -23.25
N PRO A 316 6.63 19.31 -22.27
CA PRO A 316 5.96 19.98 -21.15
C PRO A 316 4.95 21.06 -21.56
N PHE A 317 5.24 21.82 -22.61
CA PHE A 317 4.43 22.97 -23.03
C PHE A 317 3.31 22.61 -24.03
N ARG A 318 3.14 21.33 -24.38
CA ARG A 318 2.03 20.90 -25.24
C ARG A 318 0.72 21.02 -24.49
N THR A 319 -0.31 21.59 -25.12
CA THR A 319 -1.68 21.57 -24.60
C THR A 319 -2.17 20.14 -24.39
N ILE A 320 -2.70 19.85 -23.20
CA ILE A 320 -3.20 18.54 -22.84
C ILE A 320 -4.67 18.37 -23.26
N THR A 321 -5.02 17.19 -23.78
CA THR A 321 -6.40 16.87 -24.15
C THR A 321 -7.21 16.36 -22.96
N ARG A 322 -8.54 16.34 -23.10
CA ARG A 322 -9.46 15.78 -22.09
C ARG A 322 -9.18 14.31 -21.80
N HIS A 323 -8.92 13.49 -22.82
CA HIS A 323 -8.62 12.06 -22.62
C HIS A 323 -7.29 11.84 -21.89
N GLU A 324 -6.28 12.66 -22.18
CA GLU A 324 -4.97 12.59 -21.52
C GLU A 324 -5.07 12.93 -20.03
N PHE A 325 -5.69 14.06 -19.69
CA PHE A 325 -5.87 14.45 -18.29
C PHE A 325 -6.65 13.41 -17.49
N THR A 326 -7.73 12.89 -18.09
CA THR A 326 -8.57 11.86 -17.46
C THR A 326 -7.79 10.57 -17.24
N THR A 327 -6.94 10.18 -18.20
CA THR A 327 -6.10 8.99 -18.07
C THR A 327 -5.06 9.15 -16.96
N LEU A 328 -4.43 10.32 -16.85
CA LEU A 328 -3.51 10.62 -15.77
C LEU A 328 -4.19 10.54 -14.40
N MET A 329 -5.43 11.02 -14.27
CA MET A 329 -6.20 10.91 -13.02
C MET A 329 -6.52 9.47 -12.64
N VAL A 330 -6.91 8.62 -13.60
CA VAL A 330 -7.17 7.20 -13.34
C VAL A 330 -5.90 6.48 -12.89
N ARG A 331 -4.76 6.76 -13.53
CA ARG A 331 -3.47 6.23 -13.10
C ARG A 331 -3.10 6.72 -11.70
N ALA A 332 -3.21 8.02 -11.46
CA ALA A 332 -2.91 8.68 -10.18
C ALA A 332 -3.74 8.13 -9.02
N LEU A 333 -4.96 7.66 -9.27
CA LEU A 333 -5.82 7.04 -8.25
C LEU A 333 -5.56 5.53 -8.06
N GLY A 334 -4.56 4.96 -8.73
CA GLY A 334 -4.25 3.52 -8.68
C GLY A 334 -5.30 2.63 -9.36
N ALA A 335 -6.11 3.20 -10.26
CA ALA A 335 -7.27 2.54 -10.85
C ALA A 335 -7.00 1.96 -12.25
N ALA A 336 -5.75 2.00 -12.73
CA ALA A 336 -5.38 1.64 -14.10
C ALA A 336 -5.57 0.15 -14.45
N THR A 337 -5.90 -0.70 -13.48
CA THR A 337 -6.15 -2.14 -13.68
C THR A 337 -7.54 -2.57 -13.23
N MET A 338 -8.41 -1.62 -12.81
CA MET A 338 -9.81 -1.92 -12.56
C MET A 338 -10.43 -2.54 -13.81
N GLN A 339 -11.25 -3.57 -13.60
CA GLN A 339 -11.94 -4.22 -14.70
C GLN A 339 -12.93 -3.26 -15.34
N VAL A 340 -13.05 -3.35 -16.66
CA VAL A 340 -13.95 -2.51 -17.44
C VAL A 340 -14.99 -3.37 -18.12
N GLU A 341 -16.23 -2.94 -18.00
CA GLU A 341 -17.36 -3.50 -18.72
C GLU A 341 -18.15 -2.34 -19.34
N ASP A 342 -18.79 -2.59 -20.48
CA ASP A 342 -19.72 -1.71 -21.19
C ASP A 342 -19.26 -0.25 -21.41
N TYR A 343 -18.63 0.02 -22.56
CA TYR A 343 -18.22 1.37 -22.94
C TYR A 343 -19.40 2.33 -23.10
N TYR A 344 -19.37 3.44 -22.37
CA TYR A 344 -20.48 4.39 -22.33
C TYR A 344 -20.48 5.44 -23.47
N PHE A 345 -19.30 5.95 -23.86
CA PHE A 345 -19.22 7.09 -24.77
C PHE A 345 -19.20 6.69 -26.24
N ILE A 346 -20.13 7.23 -27.03
CA ILE A 346 -20.30 6.86 -28.45
C ILE A 346 -19.23 7.42 -29.39
N ASP A 347 -18.46 8.41 -28.94
CA ASP A 347 -17.38 9.05 -29.72
C ASP A 347 -15.98 8.50 -29.36
N VAL A 348 -15.94 7.34 -28.73
CA VAL A 348 -14.73 6.63 -28.32
C VAL A 348 -14.80 5.21 -28.84
N LEU A 349 -13.74 4.79 -29.54
CA LEU A 349 -13.65 3.42 -30.04
C LEU A 349 -12.98 2.54 -28.98
N ASP A 350 -13.41 1.29 -28.83
CA ASP A 350 -12.80 0.33 -27.90
C ASP A 350 -11.30 0.13 -28.14
N SER A 351 -10.85 0.33 -29.39
CA SER A 351 -9.44 0.26 -29.79
C SER A 351 -8.62 1.51 -29.47
N ASP A 352 -9.25 2.61 -29.03
CA ASP A 352 -8.52 3.79 -28.61
C ASP A 352 -7.71 3.48 -27.35
N TRP A 353 -6.43 3.86 -27.33
CA TRP A 353 -5.53 3.56 -26.20
C TRP A 353 -6.03 4.09 -24.85
N TYR A 354 -6.92 5.10 -24.86
CA TYR A 354 -7.52 5.69 -23.67
C TYR A 354 -8.91 5.12 -23.33
N ALA A 355 -9.49 4.20 -24.12
CA ALA A 355 -10.85 3.72 -23.94
C ALA A 355 -11.07 3.12 -22.56
N ASN A 356 -10.21 2.18 -22.13
CA ASN A 356 -10.26 1.56 -20.80
C ASN A 356 -10.17 2.58 -19.68
N ASN A 357 -9.20 3.50 -19.75
CA ASN A 357 -9.03 4.52 -18.71
C ASN A 357 -10.21 5.49 -18.68
N LEU A 358 -10.78 5.83 -19.82
CA LEU A 358 -11.96 6.67 -19.85
C LEU A 358 -13.18 5.96 -19.26
N GLN A 359 -13.36 4.66 -19.54
CA GLN A 359 -14.43 3.87 -18.95
C GLN A 359 -14.28 3.77 -17.43
N ARG A 360 -13.06 3.54 -16.92
CA ARG A 360 -12.77 3.57 -15.47
C ARG A 360 -13.08 4.92 -14.86
N ALA A 361 -12.71 6.00 -15.53
CA ALA A 361 -13.03 7.34 -15.07
C ALA A 361 -14.53 7.57 -14.98
N TYR A 362 -15.32 7.01 -15.91
CA TYR A 362 -16.78 7.06 -15.85
C TYR A 362 -17.33 6.23 -14.68
N MET A 363 -16.87 4.99 -14.51
CA MET A 363 -17.28 4.10 -13.40
C MET A 363 -16.94 4.68 -12.02
N LEU A 364 -15.78 5.35 -11.91
CA LEU A 364 -15.36 6.08 -10.70
C LEU A 364 -16.09 7.41 -10.49
N GLY A 365 -16.96 7.81 -11.42
CA GLY A 365 -17.66 9.08 -11.37
C GLY A 365 -16.77 10.30 -11.57
N LEU A 366 -15.54 10.15 -12.10
CA LEU A 366 -14.63 11.28 -12.37
C LEU A 366 -15.15 12.13 -13.54
N VAL A 367 -15.81 11.49 -14.50
CA VAL A 367 -16.33 12.13 -15.72
C VAL A 367 -17.74 11.63 -16.04
N GLU A 368 -18.58 12.53 -16.54
CA GLU A 368 -19.96 12.23 -16.97
C GLU A 368 -20.14 12.36 -18.49
N GLY A 369 -19.16 12.94 -19.18
CA GLY A 369 -19.27 13.36 -20.58
C GLY A 369 -20.21 14.53 -20.80
N TYR A 370 -20.86 14.55 -21.96
CA TYR A 370 -21.86 15.53 -22.36
C TYR A 370 -23.23 14.86 -22.47
N GLY A 371 -24.31 15.64 -22.43
CA GLY A 371 -25.69 15.13 -22.44
C GLY A 371 -26.12 14.42 -23.73
N ASP A 372 -25.23 14.30 -24.72
CA ASP A 372 -25.39 13.58 -25.99
C ASP A 372 -24.62 12.24 -26.02
N GLN A 373 -24.19 11.73 -24.85
CA GLN A 373 -23.36 10.53 -24.70
C GLN A 373 -21.97 10.63 -25.33
N THR A 374 -21.47 11.86 -25.58
CA THR A 374 -20.10 12.08 -26.05
C THR A 374 -19.15 12.49 -24.93
N PHE A 375 -17.85 12.28 -25.11
CA PHE A 375 -16.80 12.74 -24.18
C PHE A 375 -15.93 13.86 -24.77
N LYS A 376 -15.85 13.94 -26.11
CA LYS A 376 -14.99 14.83 -26.89
C LYS A 376 -13.52 14.68 -26.50
N PRO A 377 -12.95 13.46 -26.63
CA PRO A 377 -11.66 13.10 -26.03
C PRO A 377 -10.53 14.04 -26.46
N LYS A 378 -10.46 14.36 -27.76
CA LYS A 378 -9.33 15.08 -28.37
C LYS A 378 -9.37 16.60 -28.17
N GLN A 379 -10.41 17.13 -27.54
CA GLN A 379 -10.48 18.56 -27.25
C GLN A 379 -9.50 18.93 -26.13
N PRO A 380 -8.87 20.11 -26.18
CA PRO A 380 -8.16 20.67 -25.04
C PRO A 380 -9.05 20.71 -23.81
N ILE A 381 -8.54 20.28 -22.66
CA ILE A 381 -9.29 20.38 -21.40
C ILE A 381 -9.21 21.81 -20.87
N THR A 382 -10.35 22.32 -20.39
CA THR A 382 -10.43 23.64 -19.77
C THR A 382 -10.12 23.58 -18.27
N ARG A 383 -9.67 24.70 -17.69
CA ARG A 383 -9.36 24.81 -16.26
C ARG A 383 -10.54 24.43 -15.35
N GLN A 384 -11.76 24.87 -15.68
CA GLN A 384 -12.94 24.50 -14.88
C GLN A 384 -13.30 23.01 -15.00
N GLN A 385 -12.96 22.36 -16.13
CA GLN A 385 -13.16 20.92 -16.29
C GLN A 385 -12.13 20.11 -15.50
N MET A 386 -10.87 20.53 -15.46
CA MET A 386 -9.86 19.92 -14.58
C MET A 386 -10.27 20.04 -13.11
N ALA A 387 -10.73 21.23 -12.69
CA ALA A 387 -11.22 21.45 -11.33
C ALA A 387 -12.34 20.46 -10.98
N ALA A 388 -13.30 20.25 -11.87
CA ALA A 388 -14.41 19.34 -11.64
C ALA A 388 -13.99 17.86 -11.59
N ILE A 389 -13.01 17.43 -12.37
CA ILE A 389 -12.48 16.06 -12.28
C ILE A 389 -11.74 15.86 -10.95
N LEU A 390 -10.87 16.81 -10.57
CA LEU A 390 -10.14 16.76 -9.30
C LEU A 390 -11.08 16.80 -8.09
N TYR A 391 -12.13 17.61 -8.14
CA TYR A 391 -13.14 17.69 -7.09
C TYR A 391 -13.92 16.37 -6.94
N ARG A 392 -14.35 15.75 -8.06
CA ARG A 392 -14.99 14.43 -8.01
C ARG A 392 -14.02 13.35 -7.53
N ALA A 393 -12.75 13.43 -7.91
CA ALA A 393 -11.70 12.54 -7.37
C ALA A 393 -11.57 12.71 -5.85
N LEU A 394 -11.57 13.94 -5.35
CA LEU A 394 -11.49 14.24 -3.91
C LEU A 394 -12.68 13.63 -3.14
N GLN A 395 -13.88 13.72 -3.70
CA GLN A 395 -15.08 13.08 -3.15
C GLN A 395 -14.95 11.55 -3.18
N GLY A 396 -14.48 10.99 -4.30
CA GLY A 396 -14.31 9.56 -4.49
C GLY A 396 -13.26 8.91 -3.58
N VAL A 397 -12.31 9.68 -3.04
CA VAL A 397 -11.34 9.21 -2.03
C VAL A 397 -11.79 9.50 -0.59
N GLY A 398 -12.98 10.07 -0.38
CA GLY A 398 -13.55 10.31 0.95
C GLY A 398 -12.95 11.50 1.71
N GLN A 399 -12.25 12.42 1.04
CA GLN A 399 -11.57 13.57 1.68
C GLN A 399 -12.14 14.93 1.24
N ALA A 400 -13.39 14.96 0.78
CA ALA A 400 -14.04 16.22 0.46
C ALA A 400 -14.19 17.06 1.74
N PRO A 401 -13.57 18.26 1.83
CA PRO A 401 -13.74 19.11 2.99
C PRO A 401 -15.21 19.54 3.09
N ASP A 402 -15.68 19.78 4.30
CA ASP A 402 -16.89 20.58 4.51
C ASP A 402 -16.68 21.90 3.79
N VAL A 403 -17.48 22.14 2.74
CA VAL A 403 -17.29 23.27 1.85
C VAL A 403 -17.46 24.54 2.68
N ASN A 404 -16.35 25.22 2.97
CA ASN A 404 -16.42 26.57 3.48
C ASN A 404 -17.03 27.42 2.36
N GLU A 405 -18.21 28.01 2.60
CA GLU A 405 -18.99 28.74 1.59
C GLU A 405 -18.30 30.04 1.12
N GLU A 406 -17.12 30.35 1.64
CA GLU A 406 -16.32 31.49 1.20
C GLU A 406 -15.85 31.32 -0.24
N ARG A 407 -16.63 31.94 -1.12
CA ARG A 407 -16.31 32.10 -2.52
C ARG A 407 -14.95 32.78 -2.70
N PRO A 408 -14.04 32.19 -3.51
CA PRO A 408 -12.81 32.85 -3.89
C PRO A 408 -13.04 34.19 -4.61
N VAL A 409 -12.15 35.15 -4.38
CA VAL A 409 -12.19 36.46 -5.04
C VAL A 409 -11.53 36.37 -6.41
N PHE A 410 -12.29 35.90 -7.41
CA PHE A 410 -11.87 35.95 -8.83
C PHE A 410 -12.63 37.03 -9.60
N THR A 411 -11.90 37.82 -10.38
CA THR A 411 -12.45 38.90 -11.23
C THR A 411 -13.37 38.36 -12.32
N ASP A 412 -13.16 37.12 -12.77
CA ASP A 412 -13.93 36.44 -13.80
C ASP A 412 -14.86 35.34 -13.26
N TRP A 413 -15.19 35.36 -11.96
CA TRP A 413 -16.05 34.33 -11.34
C TRP A 413 -17.38 34.11 -12.08
N GLN A 414 -18.00 35.18 -12.59
CA GLN A 414 -19.26 35.09 -13.32
C GLN A 414 -19.15 34.32 -14.65
N GLN A 415 -17.93 34.13 -15.17
CA GLN A 415 -17.66 33.32 -16.37
C GLN A 415 -17.50 31.82 -16.03
N ILE A 416 -17.30 31.47 -14.75
CA ILE A 416 -17.24 30.07 -14.32
C ILE A 416 -18.66 29.51 -14.37
N ASN A 417 -18.84 28.40 -15.09
CA ASN A 417 -20.14 27.75 -15.16
C ASN A 417 -20.60 27.34 -13.75
N LYS A 418 -21.91 27.48 -13.46
CA LYS A 418 -22.47 27.17 -12.13
C LYS A 418 -22.11 25.76 -11.63
N TRP A 419 -22.09 24.77 -12.52
CA TRP A 419 -21.72 23.39 -12.16
C TRP A 419 -20.25 23.23 -11.74
N ALA A 420 -19.37 24.13 -12.19
CA ALA A 420 -17.94 24.08 -11.87
C ALA A 420 -17.58 24.95 -10.65
N GLN A 421 -18.46 25.84 -10.21
CA GLN A 421 -18.16 26.79 -9.13
C GLN A 421 -17.77 26.11 -7.80
N PRO A 422 -18.44 25.05 -7.32
CA PRO A 422 -18.01 24.34 -6.11
C PRO A 422 -16.62 23.74 -6.28
N ALA A 423 -16.38 23.08 -7.41
CA ALA A 423 -15.10 22.47 -7.71
C ALA A 423 -13.95 23.50 -7.78
N VAL A 424 -14.18 24.64 -8.43
CA VAL A 424 -13.19 25.71 -8.51
C VAL A 424 -12.93 26.31 -7.12
N ALA A 425 -13.98 26.53 -6.32
CA ALA A 425 -13.82 27.02 -4.95
C ALA A 425 -12.98 26.06 -4.11
N THR A 426 -13.35 24.77 -4.07
CA THR A 426 -12.63 23.77 -3.28
C THR A 426 -11.20 23.57 -3.75
N MET A 427 -10.97 23.37 -5.06
CA MET A 427 -9.61 23.12 -5.57
C MET A 427 -8.66 24.29 -5.36
N THR A 428 -9.20 25.52 -5.26
CA THR A 428 -8.39 26.71 -4.96
C THR A 428 -8.19 26.92 -3.46
N SER A 429 -9.18 26.62 -2.61
CA SER A 429 -9.04 26.72 -1.16
C SER A 429 -8.00 25.74 -0.61
N ILE A 430 -7.88 24.55 -1.21
CA ILE A 430 -6.90 23.54 -0.80
C ILE A 430 -5.55 23.67 -1.52
N GLY A 431 -5.35 24.70 -2.35
CA GLY A 431 -4.07 24.99 -3.01
C GLY A 431 -3.70 24.07 -4.18
N VAL A 432 -4.57 23.15 -4.59
CA VAL A 432 -4.36 22.27 -5.76
C VAL A 432 -4.39 23.07 -7.06
N MET A 433 -5.28 24.06 -7.15
CA MET A 433 -5.35 25.02 -8.25
C MET A 433 -5.15 26.44 -7.74
N GLU A 434 -4.60 27.31 -8.57
CA GLU A 434 -4.34 28.72 -8.21
C GLU A 434 -4.93 29.68 -9.24
N ALA A 435 -5.21 30.90 -8.81
CA ALA A 435 -5.54 32.00 -9.70
C ALA A 435 -4.34 32.41 -10.55
N GLN A 436 -4.62 33.04 -11.68
CA GLN A 436 -3.61 33.73 -12.47
C GLN A 436 -3.20 35.03 -11.78
N LYS A 437 -2.02 35.56 -12.13
CA LYS A 437 -1.43 36.75 -11.51
C LYS A 437 -2.30 38.02 -11.63
N ASP A 438 -3.21 38.05 -12.58
CA ASP A 438 -4.15 39.14 -12.84
C ASP A 438 -5.44 39.04 -12.00
N GLY A 439 -5.57 38.04 -11.13
CA GLY A 439 -6.75 37.80 -10.30
C GLY A 439 -7.85 36.96 -10.97
N ASN A 440 -7.65 36.53 -12.22
CA ASN A 440 -8.58 35.65 -12.93
C ASN A 440 -8.35 34.17 -12.60
N PHE A 441 -9.41 33.37 -12.63
CA PHE A 441 -9.28 31.92 -12.68
C PHE A 441 -9.07 31.39 -14.11
N ALA A 442 -9.59 32.09 -15.11
CA ALA A 442 -9.63 31.73 -16.53
C ALA A 442 -10.33 30.38 -16.80
N PRO A 443 -11.66 30.26 -16.57
CA PRO A 443 -12.38 28.98 -16.60
C PRO A 443 -12.29 28.23 -17.92
N TYR A 444 -12.20 28.94 -19.05
CA TYR A 444 -12.07 28.38 -20.40
C TYR A 444 -10.62 28.29 -20.89
N GLY A 445 -9.65 28.75 -20.09
CA GLY A 445 -8.23 28.59 -20.39
C GLY A 445 -7.86 27.10 -20.43
N THR A 446 -6.88 26.77 -21.26
CA THR A 446 -6.33 25.41 -21.36
C THR A 446 -5.06 25.24 -20.54
N ALA A 447 -4.69 24.01 -20.21
CA ALA A 447 -3.42 23.69 -19.55
C ALA A 447 -2.43 22.99 -20.49
N THR A 448 -1.15 23.15 -20.15
CA THR A 448 -0.08 22.33 -20.71
C THR A 448 0.02 20.98 -19.99
N ARG A 449 0.77 20.03 -20.55
CA ARG A 449 1.10 18.76 -19.88
C ARG A 449 1.79 18.99 -18.53
N LEU A 450 2.69 19.97 -18.47
CA LEU A 450 3.38 20.33 -17.22
C LEU A 450 2.37 20.81 -16.16
N ASP A 451 1.49 21.74 -16.52
CA ASP A 451 0.48 22.27 -15.59
C ASP A 451 -0.40 21.13 -15.05
N ALA A 452 -0.79 20.18 -15.91
CA ALA A 452 -1.58 19.01 -15.50
C ALA A 452 -0.84 18.15 -14.47
N ILE A 453 0.43 17.81 -14.71
CA ILE A 453 1.20 16.99 -13.77
C ILE A 453 1.42 17.69 -12.44
N VAL A 454 1.69 19.00 -12.45
CA VAL A 454 1.82 19.78 -11.21
C VAL A 454 0.51 19.80 -10.42
N MET A 455 -0.64 19.95 -11.10
CA MET A 455 -1.95 19.88 -10.43
C MET A 455 -2.24 18.50 -9.84
N ILE A 456 -1.91 17.42 -10.55
CA ILE A 456 -2.12 16.05 -10.08
C ILE A 456 -1.18 15.74 -8.90
N GLU A 457 0.07 16.14 -8.96
CA GLU A 457 1.03 15.96 -7.86
C GLU A 457 0.55 16.64 -6.59
N LYS A 458 0.12 17.91 -6.68
CA LYS A 458 -0.46 18.64 -5.54
C LYS A 458 -1.70 17.95 -4.99
N PHE A 459 -2.57 17.44 -5.87
CA PHE A 459 -3.75 16.69 -5.47
C PHE A 459 -3.36 15.42 -4.70
N LEU A 460 -2.41 14.63 -5.21
CA LEU A 460 -1.97 13.41 -4.55
C LEU A 460 -1.30 13.66 -3.21
N ARG A 461 -0.53 14.74 -3.07
CA ARG A 461 0.03 15.15 -1.77
C ARG A 461 -1.05 15.59 -0.79
N TYR A 462 -2.05 16.34 -1.26
CA TYR A 462 -3.19 16.74 -0.41
C TYR A 462 -3.94 15.51 0.13
N VAL A 463 -4.13 14.47 -0.71
CA VAL A 463 -4.84 13.26 -0.28
C VAL A 463 -3.95 12.19 0.36
N HIS A 464 -2.67 12.50 0.60
CA HIS A 464 -1.67 11.58 1.16
C HIS A 464 -1.48 10.28 0.35
N PHE A 465 -1.55 10.39 -0.97
CA PHE A 465 -1.29 9.27 -1.90
C PHE A 465 0.16 9.23 -2.41
N ILE A 466 0.93 10.29 -2.16
CA ILE A 466 2.39 10.40 -2.36
C ILE A 466 2.98 11.36 -1.30
N ASP A 467 4.29 11.28 -1.08
CA ASP A 467 5.08 12.17 -0.19
C ASP A 467 5.33 13.58 -0.74
#